data_AF-A0A316C0D4-F1
#
_entry.id   AF-A0A316C0D4-F1
#
_cell.length_a   1.000
_cell.length_b   1.000
_cell.length_c   1.000
_cell.angle_alpha   90.00
_cell.angle_beta   90.00
_cell.angle_gamma   90.00
#
_symmetry.space_group_name_H-M   'P 1'
#
loop_
_entity.id
_entity.type
_entity.pdbx_description
1 polymer ?
#
loop_
_entity_poly.entity_id
_entity_poly.type
_entity_poly.pdbx_seq_one_letter_code
_entity_poly.pdbx_strand_id
1 'polypeptide(L)'
;MNEKKPFRTINYARTVPNLEAINLISLHALRTVIEEMVEQRGGIGPWYDELEQELIRDAKGTIAEGVPIETEAGALKLGIDVLQMTLDVVRHKFGSAE
;
A
#
# COMPACT_ATOMS: atom_id res chain seq x y z
N MET A 1 13.22 33.08 6.60
CA MET A 1 12.52 31.80 6.86
C MET A 1 12.62 31.01 5.58
N ASN A 2 13.48 29.98 5.54
CA ASN A 2 13.82 29.28 4.30
C ASN A 2 12.81 28.14 4.11
N GLU A 3 11.87 28.30 3.18
CA GLU A 3 10.93 27.24 2.83
C GLU A 3 11.73 26.03 2.32
N LYS A 4 11.72 24.93 3.09
CA LYS A 4 12.31 23.67 2.65
C LYS A 4 11.55 23.22 1.40
N LYS A 5 12.19 23.34 0.23
CA LYS A 5 11.66 22.77 -1.01
C LYS A 5 11.41 21.27 -0.81
N PRO A 6 10.26 20.74 -1.28
CA PRO A 6 9.97 19.32 -1.18
C PRO A 6 11.04 18.50 -1.91
N PHE A 7 11.31 17.31 -1.39
CA PHE A 7 12.42 16.42 -1.80
C PHE A 7 12.38 16.04 -3.29
N ARG A 8 11.21 16.15 -3.94
CA ARG A 8 10.97 16.14 -5.40
C ARG A 8 9.56 16.68 -5.68
N THR A 9 9.41 17.62 -6.61
CA THR A 9 8.10 17.98 -7.19
C THR A 9 7.93 17.17 -8.46
N ILE A 10 6.94 16.28 -8.50
CA ILE A 10 6.64 15.51 -9.72
C ILE A 10 5.38 16.10 -10.36
N ASN A 11 5.53 16.59 -11.59
CA ASN A 11 4.44 17.15 -12.38
C ASN A 11 4.03 16.08 -13.40
N TYR A 12 2.95 15.34 -13.14
CA TYR A 12 2.46 14.29 -14.05
C TYR A 12 1.27 14.78 -14.86
N ALA A 13 1.36 14.67 -16.19
CA ALA A 13 0.17 14.57 -17.02
C ALA A 13 -0.58 13.29 -16.61
N ARG A 14 -1.88 13.39 -16.28
CA ARG A 14 -2.71 12.24 -15.86
C ARG A 14 -3.00 11.34 -17.07
N THR A 15 -2.06 10.47 -17.43
CA THR A 15 -2.27 9.36 -18.37
C THR A 15 -2.34 8.05 -17.59
N VAL A 16 -3.18 7.10 -18.02
CA VAL A 16 -3.34 5.78 -17.36
C VAL A 16 -2.00 5.07 -17.10
N PRO A 17 -1.01 5.06 -18.03
CA PRO A 17 0.29 4.44 -17.77
C PRO A 17 1.06 5.04 -16.57
N ASN A 18 0.84 6.32 -16.27
CA ASN A 18 1.52 6.97 -15.14
C ASN A 18 0.91 6.54 -13.80
N LEU A 19 -0.40 6.27 -13.76
CA LEU A 19 -1.07 5.78 -12.55
C LEU A 19 -0.66 4.35 -12.22
N GLU A 20 -0.53 3.49 -13.23
CA GLU A 20 -0.03 2.11 -13.07
C GLU A 20 1.41 2.10 -12.54
N ALA A 21 2.29 2.93 -13.11
CA ALA A 21 3.67 3.03 -12.65
C ALA A 21 3.78 3.56 -11.21
N ILE A 22 2.98 4.58 -10.85
CA ILE A 22 2.92 5.10 -9.48
C ILE A 22 2.46 4.01 -8.51
N ASN A 23 1.44 3.25 -8.88
CA ASN A 23 0.93 2.16 -8.04
C ASN A 23 1.99 1.08 -7.84
N LEU A 24 2.64 0.63 -8.91
CA LEU A 24 3.69 -0.39 -8.83
C LEU A 24 4.86 0.03 -7.93
N ILE A 25 5.33 1.28 -8.07
CA ILE A 25 6.41 1.83 -7.23
C ILE A 25 5.96 1.88 -5.76
N SER A 26 4.73 2.36 -5.52
CA SER A 26 4.18 2.50 -4.16
C SER A 26 4.01 1.15 -3.47
N LEU A 27 3.55 0.13 -4.20
CA LEU A 27 3.39 -1.23 -3.69
C LEU A 27 4.73 -1.89 -3.37
N HIS A 28 5.73 -1.72 -4.23
CA HIS A 28 7.07 -2.23 -3.96
C HIS A 28 7.67 -1.58 -2.71
N ALA A 29 7.54 -0.26 -2.57
CA ALA A 29 8.00 0.47 -1.39
C ALA A 29 7.25 0.03 -0.12
N LEU A 30 5.92 -0.10 -0.18
CA LEU A 30 5.09 -0.57 0.93
C LEU A 30 5.53 -1.97 1.38
N ARG A 31 5.68 -2.90 0.42
CA ARG A 31 6.17 -4.25 0.70
C ARG A 31 7.51 -4.21 1.41
N THR A 32 8.47 -3.45 0.89
CA THR A 32 9.82 -3.35 1.47
C THR A 32 9.77 -2.91 2.93
N VAL A 33 8.98 -1.87 3.24
CA VAL A 33 8.81 -1.38 4.62
C VAL A 33 8.18 -2.45 5.52
N ILE A 34 7.17 -3.18 5.04
CA ILE A 34 6.56 -4.26 5.82
C ILE A 34 7.59 -5.38 6.09
N GLU A 35 8.38 -5.76 5.08
CA GLU A 35 9.44 -6.77 5.25
C GLU A 35 10.49 -6.31 6.28
N GLU A 36 10.94 -5.05 6.23
CA GLU A 36 11.85 -4.47 7.23
C GLU A 36 11.24 -4.46 8.64
N MET A 37 9.94 -4.17 8.77
CA MET A 37 9.24 -4.23 10.06
C MET A 37 9.19 -5.65 10.61
N VAL A 38 8.99 -6.65 9.76
CA VAL A 38 9.03 -8.07 10.16
C VAL A 38 10.41 -8.43 10.70
N GLU A 39 11.48 -8.04 10.00
CA GLU A 39 12.86 -8.29 10.45
C GLU A 39 13.17 -7.61 11.78
N GLN A 40 12.78 -6.33 11.94
CA GLN A 40 12.99 -5.58 13.18
C GLN A 40 12.22 -6.15 14.38
N ARG A 41 11.06 -6.77 14.12
CA ARG A 41 10.20 -7.39 15.14
C ARG A 41 10.54 -8.85 15.40
N GLY A 42 11.50 -9.42 14.67
CA GLY A 42 11.94 -10.81 14.81
C GLY A 42 10.97 -11.84 14.23
N GLY A 43 10.06 -11.44 13.34
CA GLY A 43 9.12 -12.32 12.66
C GLY A 43 7.68 -11.81 12.62
N ILE A 44 6.83 -12.60 11.98
CA ILE A 44 5.38 -12.39 11.93
C ILE A 44 4.77 -12.83 13.26
N GLY A 45 3.81 -12.05 13.75
CA GLY A 45 3.06 -12.35 14.97
C GLY A 45 1.73 -11.58 14.99
N PRO A 46 1.05 -11.47 16.14
CA PRO A 46 -0.28 -10.84 16.23
C PRO A 46 -0.35 -9.41 15.67
N TRP A 47 0.75 -8.64 15.78
CA TRP A 47 0.86 -7.29 15.22
C TRP A 47 0.65 -7.26 13.69
N TYR A 48 0.94 -8.36 13.00
CA TYR A 48 0.83 -8.45 11.55
C TYR A 48 -0.63 -8.62 11.12
N ASP A 49 -1.40 -9.39 11.89
CA ASP A 49 -2.85 -9.53 11.68
C ASP A 49 -3.58 -8.23 12.06
N GLU A 50 -3.10 -7.53 13.10
CA GLU A 50 -3.54 -6.17 13.40
C GLU A 50 -3.27 -5.23 12.21
N LEU A 51 -2.03 -5.21 11.69
CA LEU A 51 -1.67 -4.41 10.51
C LEU A 51 -2.57 -4.68 9.31
N GLU A 52 -2.86 -5.96 9.01
CA GLU A 52 -3.80 -6.34 7.95
C GLU A 52 -5.19 -5.73 8.15
N GLN A 53 -5.73 -5.86 9.36
CA GLN A 53 -7.04 -5.30 9.69
C GLN A 53 -7.06 -3.78 9.57
N GLU A 54 -6.01 -3.11 10.02
CA GLU A 54 -5.88 -1.65 9.93
C GLU A 54 -5.80 -1.19 8.47
N LEU A 55 -4.94 -1.81 7.66
CA LEU A 55 -4.79 -1.47 6.24
C LEU A 55 -6.11 -1.65 5.48
N ILE A 56 -6.83 -2.76 5.71
CA ILE A 56 -8.12 -3.02 5.05
C ILE A 56 -9.19 -2.04 5.54
N ARG A 57 -9.25 -1.77 6.85
CA ARG A 57 -10.21 -0.82 7.43
C ARG A 57 -10.00 0.58 6.85
N ASP A 58 -8.75 1.04 6.81
CA ASP A 58 -8.42 2.39 6.37
C ASP A 58 -8.61 2.54 4.85
N ALA A 59 -8.32 1.49 4.06
CA ALA A 59 -8.66 1.45 2.65
C ALA A 59 -10.18 1.59 2.42
N LYS A 60 -11.00 0.81 3.14
CA LYS A 60 -12.47 0.89 3.08
C LYS A 60 -13.03 2.25 3.50
N GLY A 61 -12.34 2.95 4.40
CA GLY A 61 -12.71 4.29 4.85
C GLY A 61 -12.24 5.42 3.93
N THR A 62 -11.48 5.11 2.87
CA THR A 62 -10.98 6.12 1.94
C THR A 62 -12.09 6.58 1.01
N ILE A 63 -12.34 7.89 0.98
CA ILE A 63 -13.27 8.53 0.05
C ILE A 63 -12.46 9.25 -1.03
N ALA A 64 -12.69 8.91 -2.29
CA ALA A 64 -12.00 9.49 -3.43
C ALA A 64 -12.83 10.63 -4.04
N GLU A 65 -12.65 11.86 -3.54
CA GLU A 65 -13.35 13.03 -4.06
C GLU A 65 -13.06 13.26 -5.56
N GLY A 66 -14.13 13.46 -6.34
CA GLY A 66 -14.03 13.69 -7.79
C GLY A 66 -13.84 12.44 -8.64
N VAL A 67 -13.95 11.24 -8.05
CA VAL A 67 -14.00 9.96 -8.77
C VAL A 67 -15.47 9.50 -8.87
N PRO A 68 -15.94 9.01 -10.03
CA PRO A 68 -17.28 8.42 -10.12
C PRO A 68 -17.43 7.24 -9.16
N ILE A 69 -18.59 7.10 -8.51
CA ILE A 69 -18.85 6.10 -7.46
C ILE A 69 -18.58 4.67 -7.97
N GLU A 70 -18.93 4.37 -9.22
CA GLU A 70 -18.69 3.06 -9.82
C GLU A 70 -17.20 2.78 -10.01
N THR A 71 -16.43 3.82 -10.31
CA THR A 71 -14.96 3.74 -10.44
C THR A 71 -14.32 3.60 -9.05
N GLU A 72 -14.84 4.30 -8.06
CA GLU A 72 -14.39 4.20 -6.66
C GLU A 72 -14.62 2.80 -6.09
N ALA A 73 -15.80 2.21 -6.27
CA ALA A 73 -16.09 0.86 -5.80
C ALA A 73 -15.17 -0.20 -6.45
N GLY A 74 -14.94 -0.09 -7.77
CA GLY A 74 -14.03 -0.96 -8.49
C GLY A 74 -12.57 -0.80 -8.04
N ALA A 75 -12.12 0.44 -7.89
CA ALA A 75 -10.76 0.75 -7.42
C ALA A 75 -10.54 0.33 -5.97
N LEU A 76 -11.55 0.47 -5.11
CA LEU A 76 -11.47 0.04 -3.70
C LEU A 76 -11.30 -1.47 -3.59
N LYS A 77 -12.09 -2.24 -4.35
CA LYS A 77 -11.93 -3.70 -4.38
C LYS A 77 -10.53 -4.09 -4.84
N LEU A 78 -10.08 -3.53 -5.97
CA LEU A 78 -8.74 -3.81 -6.50
C LEU A 78 -7.64 -3.42 -5.50
N GLY A 79 -7.79 -2.27 -4.83
CA GLY A 79 -6.85 -1.80 -3.81
C GLY A 79 -6.75 -2.75 -2.62
N ILE A 80 -7.89 -3.23 -2.11
CA ILE A 80 -7.94 -4.23 -1.04
C ILE A 80 -7.28 -5.54 -1.49
N ASP A 81 -7.61 -6.05 -2.68
CA ASP A 81 -7.01 -7.28 -3.22
C ASP A 81 -5.49 -7.15 -3.32
N VAL A 82 -4.99 -5.99 -3.76
CA VAL A 82 -3.55 -5.71 -3.85
C VAL A 82 -2.87 -5.61 -2.49
N LEU A 83 -3.51 -4.96 -1.50
CA LEU A 83 -3.01 -4.92 -0.11
C LEU A 83 -2.92 -6.33 0.47
N GLN A 84 -3.96 -7.14 0.26
CA GLN A 84 -4.00 -8.53 0.69
C GLN A 84 -2.87 -9.35 0.06
N MET A 85 -2.71 -9.27 -1.27
CA MET A 85 -1.62 -9.94 -1.97
C MET A 85 -0.24 -9.51 -1.45
N THR A 86 -0.07 -8.23 -1.13
CA THR A 86 1.19 -7.71 -0.56
C THR A 86 1.48 -8.36 0.78
N LEU A 87 0.48 -8.45 1.65
CA LEU A 87 0.60 -9.06 2.97
C LEU A 87 0.83 -10.57 2.88
N ASP A 88 0.16 -11.25 1.96
CA ASP A 88 0.29 -12.70 1.75
C ASP A 88 1.68 -13.08 1.22
N VAL A 89 2.27 -12.26 0.35
CA VAL A 89 3.63 -12.47 -0.13
C VAL A 89 4.64 -12.38 1.02
N VAL A 90 4.47 -11.42 1.93
CA VAL A 90 5.34 -11.30 3.11
C VAL A 90 5.07 -12.45 4.09
N ARG A 91 3.81 -12.86 4.30
CA ARG A 91 3.48 -14.08 5.06
C ARG A 91 4.13 -15.32 4.50
N HIS A 92 4.13 -15.50 3.18
CA HIS A 92 4.84 -16.61 2.57
C HIS A 92 6.36 -16.50 2.77
N LYS A 93 6.94 -15.29 2.64
CA LYS A 93 8.38 -15.09 2.79
C LYS A 93 8.87 -15.38 4.22
N PHE A 94 8.12 -14.98 5.24
CA PHE A 94 8.56 -15.02 6.64
C PHE A 94 7.79 -16.02 7.53
N GLY A 95 6.65 -16.53 7.07
CA GLY A 95 5.80 -17.49 7.77
C GLY A 95 6.11 -18.95 7.46
N SER A 96 6.97 -19.24 6.46
CA SER A 96 7.53 -20.59 6.26
C SER A 96 8.76 -20.78 7.13
N ALA A 97 8.54 -20.88 8.44
CA ALA A 97 9.46 -21.47 9.40
C ALA A 97 8.72 -22.53 10.21
N GLU A 98 8.18 -23.54 9.50
CA GLU A 98 7.86 -24.89 9.97
C GLU A 98 7.57 -25.82 8.77
#